data_AF-A0A820Q540-F1
#
_entry.id   AF-A0A820Q540-F1
#
_cell.length_a   1.000
_cell.length_b   1.000
_cell.length_c   1.000
_cell.angle_alpha   90.00
_cell.angle_beta   90.00
_cell.angle_gamma   90.00
#
_symmetry.space_group_name_H-M   'P 1'
#
loop_
_entity.id
_entity.type
_entity.pdbx_description
1 polymer ?
#
loop_
_entity_poly.entity_id
_entity_poly.type
_entity_poly.pdbx_seq_one_letter_code
_entity_poly.pdbx_strand_id
1 'polypeptide(L)'
;MSISLRSQVLTHYKKLIRTAQAVFQNDPARIYSMTQGIRENFTHYKNEKDEKTIKELIRAAKDTDSFLRREVLQTIQTDENTYRLVIKPYMLFDNTRLIRTCEDDEKEHQHEEEEEKARQEGLSPCEIAAQKLK
;
A
#
# COMPACT_ATOMS: atom_id res chain seq x y z
N MET A 1 -10.19 -2.50 34.46
CA MET A 1 -8.75 -2.84 34.49
C MET A 1 -8.04 -1.94 33.49
N SER A 2 -7.22 -0.98 33.92
CA SER A 2 -6.45 -0.12 33.02
C SER A 2 -5.31 -0.93 32.38
N ILE A 3 -5.25 -0.97 31.05
CA ILE A 3 -4.21 -1.70 30.33
C ILE A 3 -2.92 -0.87 30.36
N SER A 4 -1.85 -1.43 30.95
CA SER A 4 -0.55 -0.75 31.00
C SER A 4 0.01 -0.48 29.60
N LEU A 5 0.77 0.60 29.43
CA LEU A 5 1.41 0.95 28.15
C LEU A 5 2.27 -0.20 27.60
N ARG A 6 3.02 -0.87 28.48
CA ARG A 6 3.81 -2.06 28.11
C ARG A 6 2.94 -3.15 27.47
N SER A 7 1.76 -3.42 28.05
CA SER A 7 0.83 -4.41 27.53
C SER A 7 0.28 -3.99 26.16
N GLN A 8 -0.03 -2.70 25.99
CA GLN A 8 -0.48 -2.15 24.69
C GLN A 8 0.59 -2.32 23.61
N VAL A 9 1.84 -1.92 23.90
CA VAL A 9 2.98 -2.07 22.96
C VAL A 9 3.15 -3.53 22.52
N LEU A 10 3.20 -4.46 23.46
CA LEU A 10 3.35 -5.89 23.15
C LEU A 10 2.17 -6.47 22.37
N THR A 11 0.96 -5.98 22.66
CA THR A 11 -0.25 -6.37 21.93
C THR A 11 -0.16 -5.93 20.47
N HIS A 12 0.21 -4.67 20.22
CA HIS A 12 0.34 -4.14 18.86
C HIS A 12 1.51 -4.76 18.09
N TYR A 13 2.64 -5.00 18.74
CA TYR A 13 3.76 -5.75 18.15
C TYR A 13 3.31 -7.13 17.64
N LYS A 14 2.68 -7.93 18.51
CA LYS A 14 2.18 -9.26 18.12
C LYS A 14 1.08 -9.17 17.06
N LYS A 15 0.23 -8.15 17.13
CA LYS A 15 -0.84 -7.93 16.16
C LYS A 15 -0.26 -7.67 14.77
N LEU A 16 0.73 -6.78 14.66
CA LEU A 16 1.40 -6.48 13.39
C LEU A 16 2.06 -7.71 12.77
N ILE A 17 2.76 -8.54 13.57
CA ILE A 17 3.34 -9.79 13.07
C ILE A 17 2.27 -10.74 12.52
N ARG A 18 1.16 -10.93 13.24
CA ARG A 18 0.04 -11.74 12.75
C ARG A 18 -0.60 -11.15 11.50
N THR A 19 -0.68 -9.83 11.42
CA THR A 19 -1.19 -9.15 10.23
C THR A 19 -0.28 -9.35 9.04
N ALA A 20 1.03 -9.25 9.20
CA ALA A 20 1.98 -9.56 8.14
C ALA A 20 1.83 -11.01 7.66
N GLN A 21 1.68 -11.96 8.58
CA GLN A 21 1.43 -13.37 8.23
C GLN A 21 0.11 -13.57 7.49
N ALA A 22 -0.98 -12.94 7.95
CA ALA A 22 -2.30 -13.08 7.35
C ALA A 22 -2.40 -12.38 6.00
N VAL A 23 -1.76 -11.22 5.85
CA VAL A 23 -1.68 -10.52 4.57
C VAL A 23 -0.82 -11.36 3.64
N PHE A 24 0.45 -11.59 3.95
CA PHE A 24 1.45 -12.26 3.10
C PHE A 24 1.45 -13.80 3.15
N GLN A 25 0.31 -14.44 3.43
CA GLN A 25 0.24 -15.89 3.69
C GLN A 25 0.90 -16.79 2.63
N ASN A 26 0.92 -16.35 1.36
CA ASN A 26 1.47 -17.09 0.23
C ASN A 26 2.89 -16.64 -0.16
N ASP A 27 3.49 -15.72 0.58
CA ASP A 27 4.81 -15.14 0.30
C ASP A 27 5.69 -15.18 1.57
N PRO A 28 6.38 -16.31 1.82
CA PRO A 28 7.22 -16.46 3.01
C PRO A 28 8.39 -15.48 3.04
N ALA A 29 8.91 -15.06 1.87
CA ALA A 29 9.98 -14.08 1.79
C ALA A 29 9.51 -12.71 2.26
N ARG A 30 8.30 -12.29 1.86
CA ARG A 30 7.69 -11.03 2.32
C ARG A 30 7.29 -11.08 3.78
N ILE A 31 6.78 -12.20 4.28
CA ILE A 31 6.55 -12.41 5.73
C ILE A 31 7.86 -12.19 6.49
N TYR A 32 8.96 -12.79 6.04
CA TYR A 32 10.25 -12.67 6.70
C TYR A 32 10.75 -11.23 6.70
N SER A 33 10.82 -10.59 5.52
CA SER A 33 11.25 -9.19 5.38
C SER A 33 10.43 -8.26 6.27
N MET A 34 9.10 -8.45 6.29
CA MET A 34 8.23 -7.60 7.10
C MET A 34 8.33 -7.87 8.60
N THR A 35 8.50 -9.13 8.98
CA THR A 35 8.78 -9.50 10.37
C THR A 35 10.08 -8.87 10.87
N GLN A 36 11.13 -8.83 10.04
CA GLN A 36 12.40 -8.20 10.40
C GLN A 36 12.26 -6.68 10.52
N GLY A 37 11.63 -6.00 9.56
CA GLY A 37 11.40 -4.56 9.65
C GLY A 37 10.58 -4.16 10.88
N ILE A 38 9.56 -4.94 11.24
CA ILE A 38 8.79 -4.73 12.48
C ILE A 38 9.70 -4.93 13.71
N ARG A 39 10.51 -5.98 13.76
CA ARG A 39 11.44 -6.24 14.88
C ARG A 39 12.45 -5.12 15.05
N GLU A 40 13.06 -4.68 13.96
CA GLU A 40 14.04 -3.61 13.94
C GLU A 40 13.43 -2.32 14.47
N ASN A 41 12.25 -1.93 13.97
CA ASN A 41 11.58 -0.70 14.40
C ASN A 41 11.21 -0.74 15.90
N PHE A 42 10.66 -1.85 16.39
CA PHE A 42 10.34 -1.99 17.82
C PHE A 42 11.60 -2.07 18.69
N THR A 43 12.71 -2.59 18.17
CA THR A 43 13.99 -2.64 18.88
C THR A 43 14.64 -1.25 18.93
N HIS A 44 14.55 -0.48 17.85
CA HIS A 44 15.04 0.90 17.77
C HIS A 44 14.43 1.78 18.88
N TYR A 45 13.11 1.69 19.08
CA TYR A 45 12.40 2.46 20.11
C TYR A 45 12.28 1.76 21.47
N LYS A 46 13.02 0.67 21.71
CA LYS A 46 12.89 -0.15 22.93
C LYS A 46 13.16 0.62 24.23
N ASN A 47 14.05 1.62 24.17
CA ASN A 47 14.49 2.40 25.33
C ASN A 47 13.77 3.75 25.45
N GLU A 48 12.73 4.00 24.64
CA GLU A 48 11.94 5.22 24.73
C GLU A 48 11.23 5.31 26.09
N LYS A 49 11.28 6.48 26.72
CA LYS A 49 10.74 6.70 28.07
C LYS A 49 9.63 7.73 28.10
N ASP A 50 9.51 8.55 27.05
CA ASP A 50 8.43 9.53 26.96
C ASP A 50 7.09 8.84 26.64
N GLU A 51 6.14 8.97 27.55
CA GLU A 51 4.81 8.39 27.43
C GLU A 51 4.03 8.95 26.22
N LYS A 52 4.23 10.23 25.87
CA LYS A 52 3.56 10.83 24.70
C LYS A 52 4.05 10.18 23.42
N THR A 53 5.38 10.11 23.25
CA THR A 53 6.02 9.44 22.12
C THR A 53 5.60 7.98 22.00
N ILE A 54 5.54 7.23 23.11
CA ILE A 54 5.09 5.83 23.09
C ILE A 54 3.64 5.71 22.57
N LYS A 55 2.75 6.61 22.98
CA LYS A 55 1.35 6.60 22.51
C LYS A 55 1.23 6.90 21.03
N GLU A 56 2.05 7.82 20.51
CA GLU A 56 2.11 8.13 19.08
C GLU A 56 2.63 6.93 18.27
N LEU A 57 3.68 6.26 18.74
CA LEU A 57 4.20 5.04 18.12
C LEU A 57 3.17 3.90 18.11
N ILE A 58 2.39 3.75 19.19
CA ILE A 58 1.27 2.80 19.24
C ILE A 58 0.19 3.17 18.21
N ARG A 59 -0.12 4.47 18.05
CA ARG A 59 -1.08 4.92 17.04
C ARG A 59 -0.58 4.62 15.63
N ALA A 60 0.67 4.94 15.33
CA ALA A 60 1.29 4.59 14.06
C ALA A 60 1.21 3.08 13.79
N ALA A 61 1.49 2.24 14.78
CA ALA A 61 1.36 0.78 14.65
C ALA A 61 -0.08 0.31 14.35
N LYS A 62 -1.11 0.99 14.88
CA LYS A 62 -2.52 0.71 14.57
C LYS A 62 -2.88 1.13 13.14
N ASP A 63 -2.37 2.27 12.70
CA ASP A 63 -2.62 2.78 11.36
C ASP A 63 -1.94 1.88 10.33
N THR A 64 -0.69 1.47 10.57
CA THR A 64 0.02 0.48 9.74
C THR A 64 -0.73 -0.85 9.68
N ASP A 65 -1.26 -1.37 10.79
CA ASP A 65 -2.07 -2.60 10.81
C ASP A 65 -3.31 -2.47 9.90
N SER A 66 -3.98 -1.31 9.96
CA SER A 66 -5.17 -1.03 9.14
C SER A 66 -4.82 -0.91 7.66
N PHE A 67 -3.74 -0.19 7.34
CA PHE A 67 -3.20 -0.03 6.00
C PHE A 67 -2.83 -1.39 5.37
N LEU A 68 -2.04 -2.21 6.07
CA LEU A 68 -1.64 -3.54 5.58
C LEU A 68 -2.85 -4.43 5.31
N ARG A 69 -3.88 -4.35 6.16
CA ARG A 69 -5.10 -5.13 5.95
C ARG A 69 -5.89 -4.60 4.75
N ARG A 70 -6.11 -3.29 4.65
CA ARG A 70 -7.10 -2.68 3.73
C ARG A 70 -6.58 -2.24 2.38
N GLU A 71 -5.30 -1.91 2.26
CA GLU A 71 -4.77 -1.25 1.06
C GLU A 71 -3.79 -2.14 0.30
N VAL A 72 -3.20 -3.12 0.98
CA VAL A 72 -2.27 -4.05 0.33
C VAL A 72 -3.05 -5.14 -0.43
N LEU A 73 -2.86 -5.12 -1.75
CA LEU A 73 -3.20 -6.18 -2.70
C LEU A 73 -1.97 -7.05 -2.99
N GLN A 74 -2.21 -8.30 -3.38
CA GLN A 74 -1.12 -9.26 -3.63
C GLN A 74 -1.20 -9.83 -5.03
N THR A 75 -0.07 -9.84 -5.70
CA THR A 75 0.10 -10.46 -7.01
C THR A 75 1.05 -11.64 -6.88
N ILE A 76 0.64 -12.80 -7.39
CA ILE A 76 1.47 -14.01 -7.44
C ILE A 76 1.84 -14.22 -8.90
N GLN A 77 3.14 -14.26 -9.20
CA GLN A 77 3.59 -14.64 -10.53
C GLN A 77 3.31 -16.13 -10.77
N THR A 78 2.56 -16.45 -11.81
CA THR A 78 2.24 -17.85 -12.16
C THR A 78 3.13 -18.37 -13.28
N ASP A 79 3.45 -17.51 -14.25
CA ASP A 79 4.23 -17.84 -15.44
C ASP A 79 5.14 -16.67 -15.84
N GLU A 80 5.91 -16.82 -16.93
CA GLU A 80 6.63 -15.69 -17.53
C GLU A 80 5.61 -14.61 -17.95
N ASN A 81 5.72 -13.43 -17.34
CA ASN A 81 4.85 -12.26 -17.54
C ASN A 81 3.37 -12.42 -17.17
N THR A 82 2.98 -13.50 -16.47
CA THR A 82 1.58 -13.67 -16.00
C THR A 82 1.50 -13.57 -14.48
N TYR A 83 0.61 -12.71 -13.99
CA TYR A 83 0.40 -12.47 -12.57
C TYR A 83 -1.07 -12.68 -12.20
N ARG A 84 -1.30 -13.43 -11.12
CA ARG A 84 -2.60 -13.61 -10.51
C ARG A 84 -2.76 -12.64 -9.34
N LEU A 85 -3.73 -11.74 -9.43
CA LEU A 85 -4.11 -10.85 -8.35
C LEU A 85 -5.01 -11.57 -7.34
N VAL A 86 -4.67 -11.51 -6.06
CA VAL A 86 -5.47 -12.01 -4.94
C VAL A 86 -6.27 -10.84 -4.38
N ILE A 87 -7.51 -10.70 -4.86
CA ILE A 87 -8.45 -9.66 -4.40
C ILE A 87 -9.18 -10.17 -3.17
N LYS A 88 -9.25 -9.33 -2.13
CA LYS A 88 -10.01 -9.65 -0.92
C LYS A 88 -11.50 -9.36 -1.17
N PRO A 89 -12.45 -10.16 -0.65
CA PRO A 89 -13.86 -10.02 -0.98
C PRO A 89 -14.45 -8.61 -0.74
N TYR A 90 -14.00 -7.93 0.31
CA TYR A 90 -14.48 -6.58 0.64
C TYR A 90 -13.90 -5.45 -0.22
N MET A 91 -12.92 -5.76 -1.08
CA MET A 91 -12.36 -4.82 -2.07
C MET A 91 -13.07 -4.94 -3.42
N LEU A 92 -13.90 -5.97 -3.61
CA LEU A 92 -14.69 -6.13 -4.81
C LEU A 92 -15.95 -5.27 -4.67
N PHE A 93 -16.07 -4.28 -5.55
CA PHE A 93 -17.27 -3.45 -5.65
C PHE A 93 -18.07 -3.93 -6.85
N ASP A 94 -19.40 -4.08 -6.68
CA ASP A 94 -20.30 -4.29 -7.81
C ASP A 94 -20.14 -3.12 -8.77
N ASN A 95 -20.09 -3.43 -10.07
CA ASN A 95 -19.85 -2.52 -11.21
C ASN A 95 -20.64 -1.21 -11.06
N THR A 96 -20.10 -0.31 -10.25
CA THR A 96 -20.63 1.00 -9.98
C THR A 96 -20.13 1.83 -11.12
N ARG A 97 -21.01 2.61 -11.75
CA ARG A 97 -20.57 3.56 -12.76
C ARG A 97 -19.46 4.38 -12.12
N LEU A 98 -18.28 4.39 -12.74
CA LEU A 98 -17.27 5.37 -12.41
C LEU A 98 -17.98 6.71 -12.53
N ILE A 99 -18.17 7.39 -11.40
CA ILE A 99 -18.70 8.75 -11.43
C ILE A 99 -17.56 9.56 -12.02
N ARG A 100 -17.59 9.72 -13.34
CA ARG A 100 -16.74 10.71 -14.02
C ARG A 100 -17.10 12.05 -13.38
N THR A 101 -16.16 12.61 -12.65
CA THR A 101 -16.27 13.98 -12.19
C THR A 101 -15.90 14.88 -13.36
N CYS A 102 -16.40 16.12 -13.37
CA CYS A 102 -15.99 17.08 -14.39
C CYS A 102 -14.46 17.29 -14.41
N GLU A 103 -13.79 17.06 -13.27
CA GLU A 103 -12.33 17.09 -13.15
C GLU A 103 -11.64 15.93 -13.89
N ASP A 104 -12.31 14.78 -14.05
CA ASP A 104 -11.79 13.65 -14.82
C ASP A 104 -11.88 13.95 -16.33
N ASP A 105 -12.97 14.59 -16.77
CA ASP A 105 -13.15 15.02 -18.16
C ASP A 105 -12.16 16.16 -18.52
N GLU A 106 -11.89 17.09 -17.60
CA GLU A 106 -10.86 18.15 -17.79
C GLU A 106 -9.45 17.58 -17.96
N LYS A 107 -9.10 16.52 -17.20
CA LYS A 107 -7.80 15.85 -17.32
C LYS A 107 -7.69 15.02 -18.60
N GLU A 108 -8.76 14.36 -19.03
CA GLU A 108 -8.83 13.68 -20.33
C GLU A 108 -8.59 14.70 -21.47
N HIS A 109 -9.26 15.85 -21.45
CA HIS A 109 -9.07 16.89 -22.48
C HIS A 109 -7.64 17.46 -22.51
N GLN A 110 -7.04 17.74 -21.35
CA GLN A 110 -5.65 18.21 -21.29
C GLN A 110 -4.68 17.18 -21.87
N HIS A 111 -4.90 15.90 -21.58
CA HIS A 111 -4.05 14.82 -22.08
C HIS A 111 -4.23 14.59 -23.59
N GLU A 112 -5.46 14.75 -24.11
CA GLU A 112 -5.75 14.71 -25.56
C GLU A 112 -5.11 15.90 -26.29
N GLU A 113 -5.18 17.12 -25.75
CA GLU A 113 -4.53 18.30 -26.32
C GLU A 113 -3.00 18.16 -26.35
N GLU A 114 -2.39 17.63 -25.29
CA GLU A 114 -0.95 17.37 -25.24
C GLU A 114 -0.52 16.30 -26.26
N GLU A 115 -1.32 15.24 -26.45
CA GLU A 115 -1.06 14.24 -27.47
C GLU A 115 -1.24 14.76 -28.89
N GLU A 116 -2.22 15.63 -29.12
CA GLU A 116 -2.43 16.27 -30.42
C GLU A 116 -1.30 17.26 -30.75
N LYS A 117 -0.81 18.00 -29.75
CA LYS A 117 0.33 18.91 -29.90
C LYS A 117 1.62 18.16 -30.20
N ALA A 118 1.88 17.04 -29.51
CA ALA A 118 3.03 16.17 -29.81
C ALA A 118 2.96 15.55 -31.22
N ARG A 119 1.75 15.23 -31.71
CA ARG A 119 1.54 14.76 -33.10
C ARG A 119 1.78 15.88 -34.11
N GLN A 120 1.38 17.12 -33.83
CA GLN A 120 1.67 18.29 -34.66
C GLN A 120 3.16 18.62 -34.71
N GLU A 121 3.89 18.32 -33.64
CA GLU A 121 5.36 18.40 -33.56
C GLU A 121 6.07 17.22 -34.25
N GLY A 122 5.31 16.27 -34.83
CA GLY A 122 5.82 15.19 -35.68
C GLY A 122 6.31 13.95 -34.94
N LEU A 123 6.06 13.84 -33.63
CA LEU A 123 6.43 12.67 -32.83
C LEU A 123 5.51 11.48 -33.17
N SER A 124 6.11 10.31 -33.35
CA SER A 124 5.34 9.08 -33.55
C SER A 124 4.66 8.66 -32.23
N PRO A 125 3.49 7.98 -32.28
CA PRO A 125 2.79 7.52 -31.08
C PRO A 125 3.66 6.67 -30.13
N CYS A 126 4.62 5.92 -30.67
CA CYS A 126 5.55 5.10 -29.89
C CYS A 126 6.55 5.95 -29.10
N GLU A 127 7.00 7.08 -29.67
CA GLU A 127 7.94 8.01 -29.00
C GLU A 127 7.25 8.79 -27.88
N ILE A 128 5.98 9.18 -28.09
CA ILE A 128 5.15 9.83 -27.07
C ILE A 128 4.95 8.88 -25.87
N ALA A 129 4.62 7.61 -26.14
CA ALA A 129 4.47 6.60 -25.10
C ALA A 129 5.77 6.31 -24.34
N ALA A 130 6.92 6.31 -25.02
CA ALA A 130 8.23 6.09 -24.41
C ALA A 130 8.70 7.26 -23.52
N GLN A 131 8.25 8.50 -23.80
CA GLN A 131 8.55 9.66 -22.98
C GLN A 131 7.75 9.68 -21.67
N LYS A 132 6.51 9.17 -21.67
CA LYS A 132 5.63 9.10 -20.49
C LYS A 132 6.01 8.00 -19.47
N LEU A 133 6.92 7.09 -19.83
CA LEU A 133 7.38 5.98 -18.99
C LEU A 133 8.67 6.27 -18.20
N LYS A 134 9.21 7.49 -18.28
CA LYS A 134 10.38 7.96 -17.52
C LYS A 134 9.97 8.85 -16.37
#